data_AF-A3TL78-F1
#
_entry.id   AF-A3TL78-F1
#
_cell.length_a   1.000
_cell.length_b   1.000
_cell.length_c   1.000
_cell.angle_alpha   90.00
_cell.angle_beta   90.00
_cell.angle_gamma   90.00
#
_symmetry.space_group_name_H-M   'P 1'
#
loop_
_entity.id
_entity.type
_entity.pdbx_description
1 polymer ?
#
loop_
_entity_poly.entity_id
_entity_poly.type
_entity_poly.pdbx_seq_one_letter_code
_entity_poly.pdbx_strand_id
1 'polypeptide(L)'
;MDSALLTVGLPIPLAVIMFGLGLSLTPDDFRRVRQSPKAVGIALVCQLLVLPLVAFGLVKLFDLAPLLAVGFMILAASPGGTTANLYSHLFRGDVALNITLTAINSVIAIVTLPLVSGWAIDHFVDRSSKIGLQFDKLLQVFAIVLIPVLIGMFVRRRSPEFANRMDRPVRTASAVMLLLVVVGAMYTEKENISTYLAEVGLIAAVFCLISLSVGYVVPRRLGLTEDQAVACGFEIGIHNSTLAIAMALTVIGNAQMSVPSAVYGVLMFPIAAVFGMVVRNRGVLKNADQPRSVGQRTP
;
A
#
# COMPACT_ATOMS: atom_id res chain seq x y z
N MET A 1 -22.44 5.01 26.87
CA MET A 1 -21.91 6.17 26.10
C MET A 1 -20.95 5.71 25.00
N ASP A 2 -21.05 4.44 24.60
CA ASP A 2 -20.01 3.74 23.84
C ASP A 2 -20.33 3.68 22.34
N SER A 3 -21.60 3.82 21.96
CA SER A 3 -22.01 3.73 20.55
C SER A 3 -21.61 4.96 19.75
N ALA A 4 -21.71 6.19 20.28
CA ALA A 4 -21.43 7.42 19.54
C ALA A 4 -19.92 7.64 19.30
N LEU A 5 -19.07 7.29 20.26
CA LEU A 5 -17.61 7.30 20.11
C LEU A 5 -17.14 6.25 19.08
N LEU A 6 -17.78 5.08 19.02
CA LEU A 6 -17.48 4.05 18.03
C LEU A 6 -18.10 4.33 16.65
N THR A 7 -19.28 4.93 16.56
CA THR A 7 -19.94 5.25 15.26
C THR A 7 -19.48 6.57 14.64
N VAL A 8 -19.04 7.55 15.43
CA VAL A 8 -18.61 8.88 14.94
C VAL A 8 -17.12 9.13 15.17
N GLY A 9 -16.52 8.58 16.23
CA GLY A 9 -15.10 8.81 16.54
C GLY A 9 -14.12 7.96 15.71
N LEU A 10 -14.50 6.75 15.31
CA LEU A 10 -13.65 5.86 14.52
C LEU A 10 -13.45 6.31 13.05
N PRO A 11 -14.46 6.80 12.30
CA PRO A 11 -14.27 7.16 10.89
C PRO A 11 -13.42 8.41 10.65
N ILE A 12 -13.33 9.31 11.64
CA ILE A 12 -12.59 10.58 11.54
C ILE A 12 -11.10 10.36 11.21
N PRO A 13 -10.36 9.48 11.92
CA PRO A 13 -8.99 9.11 11.55
C PRO A 13 -8.82 8.78 10.07
N LEU A 14 -9.67 7.89 9.55
CA LEU A 14 -9.61 7.46 8.16
C LEU A 14 -9.94 8.61 7.21
N ALA A 15 -10.95 9.42 7.52
CA ALA A 15 -11.30 10.58 6.73
C ALA A 15 -10.15 11.61 6.65
N VAL A 16 -9.42 11.83 7.75
CA VAL A 16 -8.23 12.69 7.78
C VAL A 16 -7.10 12.11 6.93
N ILE A 17 -6.84 10.80 7.03
CA ILE A 17 -5.83 10.11 6.22
C ILE A 17 -6.18 10.20 4.72
N MET A 18 -7.45 9.98 4.37
CA MET A 18 -7.96 10.04 3.00
C MET A 18 -7.97 11.47 2.45
N PHE A 19 -8.30 12.46 3.27
CA PHE A 19 -8.17 13.86 2.90
C PHE A 19 -6.70 14.24 2.65
N GLY A 20 -5.78 13.79 3.50
CA GLY A 20 -4.34 13.97 3.32
C GLY A 20 -3.81 13.35 2.04
N LEU A 21 -4.25 12.12 1.74
CA LEU A 21 -3.99 11.45 0.47
C LEU A 21 -4.48 12.32 -0.69
N GLY A 22 -5.72 12.82 -0.65
CA GLY A 22 -6.26 13.74 -1.66
C GLY A 22 -5.47 15.04 -1.83
N LEU A 23 -4.95 15.63 -0.73
CA LEU A 23 -4.11 16.83 -0.78
C LEU A 23 -2.75 16.58 -1.45
N SER A 24 -2.27 15.34 -1.45
CA SER A 24 -1.00 14.96 -2.08
C SER A 24 -1.11 14.71 -3.59
N LEU A 25 -2.32 14.47 -4.11
CA LEU A 25 -2.55 14.16 -5.52
C LEU A 25 -2.61 15.43 -6.38
N THR A 26 -1.88 15.43 -7.50
CA THR A 26 -1.89 16.53 -8.47
C THR A 26 -2.36 16.06 -9.85
N PRO A 27 -3.05 16.91 -10.64
CA PRO A 27 -3.43 16.57 -12.02
C PRO A 27 -2.23 16.17 -12.90
N ASP A 28 -1.04 16.71 -12.61
CA ASP A 28 0.16 16.42 -13.37
C ASP A 28 0.69 14.99 -13.12
N ASP A 29 0.39 14.40 -11.96
CA ASP A 29 0.67 12.97 -11.71
C ASP A 29 -0.06 12.09 -12.73
N PHE A 30 -1.31 12.40 -13.05
CA PHE A 30 -2.08 11.64 -14.04
C PHE A 30 -1.66 11.93 -15.48
N ARG A 31 -1.18 13.14 -15.77
CA ARG A 31 -0.67 13.48 -17.11
C ARG A 31 0.61 12.71 -17.44
N ARG A 32 1.47 12.47 -16.44
CA ARG A 32 2.73 11.72 -16.57
C ARG A 32 2.52 10.26 -17.02
N VAL A 33 1.32 9.70 -16.87
CA VAL A 33 0.97 8.38 -17.43
C VAL A 33 1.28 8.28 -18.91
N ARG A 34 1.07 9.38 -19.65
CA ARG A 34 1.31 9.40 -21.11
C ARG A 34 2.79 9.28 -21.47
N GLN A 35 3.70 9.52 -20.52
CA GLN A 35 5.14 9.38 -20.73
C GLN A 35 5.60 7.92 -20.60
N SER A 36 4.97 7.15 -19.70
CA SER A 36 5.34 5.75 -19.42
C SER A 36 4.10 4.82 -19.36
N PRO A 37 3.23 4.79 -20.38
CA PRO A 37 1.94 4.08 -20.31
C PRO A 37 2.10 2.57 -20.15
N LYS A 38 3.13 2.00 -20.79
CA LYS A 38 3.47 0.58 -20.66
C LYS A 38 3.86 0.23 -19.22
N ALA A 39 4.67 1.07 -18.58
CA ALA A 39 5.10 0.85 -17.20
C ALA A 39 3.92 0.91 -16.23
N VAL A 40 3.06 1.91 -16.38
CA VAL A 40 1.83 2.07 -15.60
C VAL A 40 0.91 0.87 -15.77
N GLY A 41 0.64 0.45 -17.00
CA GLY A 41 -0.24 -0.70 -17.27
C GLY A 41 0.28 -2.00 -16.63
N ILE A 42 1.56 -2.31 -16.78
CA ILE A 42 2.16 -3.52 -16.19
C ILE A 42 2.07 -3.48 -14.66
N ALA A 43 2.44 -2.35 -14.05
CA ALA A 43 2.44 -2.21 -12.61
C ALA A 43 1.03 -2.35 -12.03
N LEU A 44 0.03 -1.72 -12.66
CA LEU A 44 -1.38 -1.83 -12.24
C LEU A 44 -1.90 -3.27 -12.37
N VAL A 45 -1.57 -3.99 -13.44
CA VAL A 45 -1.96 -5.42 -13.56
C VAL A 45 -1.33 -6.25 -12.45
N CYS A 46 -0.04 -6.02 -12.14
CA CYS A 46 0.63 -6.72 -11.06
C CYS A 46 -0.04 -6.41 -9.71
N GLN A 47 -0.33 -5.14 -9.42
CA GLN A 47 -0.88 -4.73 -8.14
C GLN A 47 -2.35 -5.09 -7.95
N LEU A 48 -3.18 -4.92 -8.97
CA LEU A 48 -4.63 -5.03 -8.84
C LEU A 48 -5.15 -6.45 -9.09
N LEU A 49 -4.38 -7.28 -9.82
CA LEU A 49 -4.78 -8.65 -10.15
C LEU A 49 -3.81 -9.66 -9.57
N VAL A 50 -2.51 -9.55 -9.88
CA VAL A 50 -1.54 -10.59 -9.48
C VAL A 50 -1.38 -10.64 -7.96
N LEU A 51 -1.20 -9.50 -7.29
CA LEU A 51 -0.99 -9.48 -5.84
C LEU A 51 -2.19 -9.97 -5.02
N PRO A 52 -3.45 -9.56 -5.28
CA PRO A 52 -4.60 -10.12 -4.58
C PRO A 52 -4.73 -11.62 -4.79
N LEU A 53 -4.43 -12.15 -5.98
CA LEU A 53 -4.43 -13.59 -6.22
C LEU A 53 -3.31 -14.32 -5.47
N VAL A 54 -2.11 -13.73 -5.41
CA VAL A 54 -1.00 -14.26 -4.60
C VAL A 54 -1.38 -14.25 -3.12
N ALA A 55 -1.91 -13.14 -2.61
CA ALA A 55 -2.36 -13.03 -1.23
C ALA A 55 -3.43 -14.08 -0.91
N PHE A 56 -4.43 -14.24 -1.79
CA PHE A 56 -5.47 -15.26 -1.64
C PHE A 56 -4.88 -16.68 -1.61
N GLY A 57 -3.95 -16.98 -2.51
CA GLY A 57 -3.26 -18.26 -2.53
C GLY A 57 -2.47 -18.52 -1.24
N LEU A 58 -1.76 -17.50 -0.73
CA LEU A 58 -1.00 -17.60 0.51
C LEU A 58 -1.90 -17.81 1.74
N VAL A 59 -2.97 -17.03 1.89
CA VAL A 59 -3.87 -17.20 3.05
C VAL A 59 -4.56 -18.56 3.05
N LYS A 60 -4.83 -19.14 1.88
CA LYS A 60 -5.35 -20.51 1.76
C LYS A 60 -4.28 -21.58 2.01
N LEU A 61 -3.07 -21.38 1.49
CA LEU A 61 -1.98 -22.36 1.64
C LEU A 61 -1.53 -22.51 3.10
N PHE A 62 -1.52 -21.41 3.84
CA PHE A 62 -1.12 -21.38 5.24
C PHE A 62 -2.29 -21.51 6.22
N ASP A 63 -3.51 -21.76 5.72
CA ASP A 63 -4.74 -21.94 6.49
C ASP A 63 -4.97 -20.84 7.55
N LEU A 64 -4.91 -19.59 7.09
CA LEU A 64 -5.06 -18.45 7.99
C LEU A 64 -6.45 -18.36 8.59
N ALA A 65 -6.48 -18.03 9.90
CA ALA A 65 -7.71 -17.73 10.58
C ALA A 65 -8.53 -16.70 9.78
N PRO A 66 -9.85 -16.89 9.62
CA PRO A 66 -10.69 -16.10 8.72
C PRO A 66 -10.49 -14.58 8.79
N LEU A 67 -10.43 -14.03 10.00
CA LEU A 67 -10.27 -12.59 10.22
C LEU A 67 -8.88 -12.09 9.81
N LEU A 68 -7.84 -12.89 10.02
CA LEU A 68 -6.49 -12.57 9.54
C LEU A 68 -6.41 -12.67 8.01
N ALA A 69 -7.07 -13.66 7.40
CA ALA A 69 -7.15 -13.79 5.95
C ALA A 69 -7.82 -12.56 5.32
N VAL A 70 -8.94 -12.08 5.88
CA VAL A 70 -9.56 -10.81 5.44
C VAL A 70 -8.58 -9.65 5.58
N GLY A 71 -7.95 -9.49 6.74
CA GLY A 71 -6.96 -8.43 6.98
C GLY A 71 -5.81 -8.44 5.98
N PHE A 72 -5.36 -9.63 5.58
CA PHE A 72 -4.30 -9.82 4.60
C PHE A 72 -4.75 -9.44 3.17
N MET A 73 -6.00 -9.75 2.81
CA MET A 73 -6.59 -9.32 1.53
C MET A 73 -6.74 -7.79 1.46
N ILE A 74 -7.13 -7.14 2.57
CA ILE A 74 -7.19 -5.67 2.67
C ILE A 74 -5.81 -5.05 2.46
N LEU A 75 -4.78 -5.61 3.10
CA LEU A 75 -3.40 -5.19 2.91
C LEU A 75 -2.97 -5.32 1.44
N ALA A 76 -3.23 -6.47 0.82
CA ALA A 76 -2.84 -6.72 -0.57
C ALA A 76 -3.56 -5.79 -1.57
N ALA A 77 -4.79 -5.38 -1.27
CA ALA A 77 -5.54 -4.41 -2.05
C ALA A 77 -5.14 -2.94 -1.78
N SER A 78 -4.32 -2.69 -0.76
CA SER A 78 -3.86 -1.34 -0.44
C SER A 78 -2.83 -0.85 -1.47
N PRO A 79 -2.88 0.43 -1.85
CA PRO A 79 -1.94 1.02 -2.79
C PRO A 79 -0.55 1.14 -2.17
N GLY A 80 0.44 1.56 -2.97
CA GLY A 80 1.76 1.89 -2.47
C GLY A 80 1.73 3.03 -1.44
N GLY A 81 2.73 3.07 -0.56
CA GLY A 81 2.92 4.13 0.43
C GLY A 81 3.88 5.24 -0.02
N THR A 82 3.84 6.40 0.64
CA THR A 82 4.83 7.49 0.40
C THR A 82 6.27 7.06 0.66
N THR A 83 6.48 6.04 1.49
CA THR A 83 7.78 5.41 1.71
C THR A 83 8.30 4.67 0.49
N ALA A 84 7.44 4.15 -0.40
CA ALA A 84 7.87 3.53 -1.65
C ALA A 84 8.69 4.49 -2.51
N ASN A 85 8.28 5.76 -2.57
CA ASN A 85 9.01 6.82 -3.27
C ASN A 85 10.42 7.05 -2.70
N LEU A 86 10.56 6.99 -1.37
CA LEU A 86 11.85 7.14 -0.70
C LEU A 86 12.80 5.98 -1.04
N TYR A 87 12.30 4.75 -1.06
CA TYR A 87 13.08 3.57 -1.44
C TYR A 87 13.44 3.59 -2.93
N SER A 88 12.50 3.96 -3.80
CA SER A 88 12.78 4.18 -5.22
C SER A 88 13.92 5.18 -5.40
N HIS A 89 13.86 6.33 -4.73
CA HIS A 89 14.95 7.32 -4.77
C HIS A 89 16.27 6.76 -4.22
N LEU A 90 16.25 6.11 -3.05
CA LEU A 90 17.44 5.56 -2.39
C LEU A 90 18.18 4.53 -3.26
N PHE A 91 17.42 3.73 -4.01
CA PHE A 91 17.94 2.66 -4.87
C PHE A 91 17.92 3.01 -6.36
N ARG A 92 17.82 4.30 -6.71
CA ARG A 92 17.93 4.84 -8.08
C ARG A 92 16.87 4.31 -9.06
N GLY A 93 15.66 4.06 -8.56
CA GLY A 93 14.48 3.86 -9.40
C GLY A 93 13.98 5.17 -10.01
N ASP A 94 13.10 5.05 -11.01
CA ASP A 94 12.37 6.17 -11.59
C ASP A 94 11.37 6.72 -10.56
N VAL A 95 11.79 7.78 -9.86
CA VAL A 95 10.99 8.42 -8.81
C VAL A 95 9.73 9.07 -9.39
N ALA A 96 9.80 9.64 -10.59
CA ALA A 96 8.64 10.27 -11.23
C ALA A 96 7.57 9.24 -11.59
N LEU A 97 8.00 8.07 -12.10
CA LEU A 97 7.11 6.93 -12.32
C LEU A 97 6.53 6.41 -11.01
N ASN A 98 7.33 6.24 -9.95
CA ASN A 98 6.84 5.74 -8.66
C ASN A 98 5.74 6.68 -8.10
N ILE A 99 5.98 7.99 -8.08
CA ILE A 99 4.97 8.98 -7.64
C ILE A 99 3.69 8.87 -8.48
N THR A 100 3.85 8.74 -9.80
CA THR A 100 2.72 8.59 -10.73
C THR A 100 1.92 7.32 -10.44
N LEU A 101 2.61 6.19 -10.21
CA LEU A 101 1.98 4.93 -9.84
C LEU A 101 1.25 5.04 -8.51
N THR A 102 1.92 5.54 -7.46
CA THR A 102 1.31 5.74 -6.14
C THR A 102 0.03 6.57 -6.26
N ALA A 103 0.05 7.65 -7.04
CA ALA A 103 -1.11 8.52 -7.23
C ALA A 103 -2.29 7.80 -7.91
N ILE A 104 -2.04 7.11 -9.02
CA ILE A 104 -3.09 6.41 -9.78
C ILE A 104 -3.64 5.23 -8.97
N ASN A 105 -2.74 4.45 -8.39
CA ASN A 105 -3.07 3.30 -7.57
C ASN A 105 -3.87 3.73 -6.34
N SER A 106 -3.55 4.87 -5.73
CA SER A 106 -4.33 5.45 -4.64
C SER A 106 -5.76 5.80 -5.05
N VAL A 107 -5.96 6.36 -6.26
CA VAL A 107 -7.32 6.64 -6.77
C VAL A 107 -8.07 5.34 -7.06
N ILE A 108 -7.42 4.36 -7.67
CA ILE A 108 -8.03 3.06 -7.95
C ILE A 108 -8.40 2.33 -6.65
N ALA A 109 -7.53 2.43 -5.63
CA ALA A 109 -7.75 1.85 -4.31
C ALA A 109 -9.01 2.33 -3.62
N ILE A 110 -9.49 3.55 -3.92
CA ILE A 110 -10.78 4.05 -3.41
C ILE A 110 -11.93 3.10 -3.78
N VAL A 111 -11.82 2.44 -4.93
CA VAL A 111 -12.82 1.49 -5.42
C VAL A 111 -12.42 0.05 -5.13
N THR A 112 -11.17 -0.32 -5.38
CA THR A 112 -10.74 -1.72 -5.26
C THR A 112 -10.65 -2.18 -3.81
N LEU A 113 -10.24 -1.31 -2.88
CA LEU A 113 -10.07 -1.70 -1.48
C LEU A 113 -11.41 -2.04 -0.80
N PRO A 114 -12.51 -1.28 -0.95
CA PRO A 114 -13.82 -1.70 -0.47
C PRO A 114 -14.34 -2.99 -1.13
N LEU A 115 -14.10 -3.16 -2.45
CA LEU A 115 -14.55 -4.36 -3.18
C LEU A 115 -13.82 -5.62 -2.73
N VAL A 116 -12.49 -5.56 -2.60
CA VAL A 116 -11.68 -6.69 -2.12
C VAL A 116 -12.00 -6.98 -0.65
N SER A 117 -12.14 -5.96 0.19
CA SER A 117 -12.59 -6.12 1.58
C SER A 117 -13.93 -6.84 1.66
N GLY A 118 -14.91 -6.39 0.88
CA GLY A 118 -16.24 -7.00 0.84
C GLY A 118 -16.17 -8.45 0.37
N TRP A 119 -15.54 -8.70 -0.76
CA TRP A 119 -15.39 -10.06 -1.25
C TRP A 119 -14.70 -10.99 -0.23
N ALA A 120 -13.61 -10.53 0.41
CA ALA A 120 -12.90 -11.32 1.40
C ALA A 120 -13.77 -11.63 2.64
N ILE A 121 -14.56 -10.68 3.11
CA ILE A 121 -15.49 -10.91 4.24
C ILE A 121 -16.53 -11.97 3.86
N ASP A 122 -17.20 -11.87 2.71
CA ASP A 122 -18.20 -12.87 2.29
C ASP A 122 -17.59 -14.26 2.08
N HIS A 123 -16.34 -14.33 1.62
CA HIS A 123 -15.67 -15.59 1.33
C HIS A 123 -15.08 -16.30 2.55
N PHE A 124 -14.49 -15.55 3.48
CA PHE A 124 -13.76 -16.12 4.62
C PHE A 124 -14.58 -16.14 5.91
N VAL A 125 -15.51 -15.19 6.12
CA VAL A 125 -16.26 -15.05 7.36
C VAL A 125 -17.67 -15.61 7.18
N ASP A 126 -18.04 -16.59 8.02
CA ASP A 126 -19.38 -17.20 7.97
C ASP A 126 -20.49 -16.15 8.12
N ARG A 127 -21.55 -16.26 7.32
CA ARG A 127 -22.71 -15.35 7.31
C ARG A 127 -23.48 -15.27 8.63
N SER A 128 -23.27 -16.22 9.55
CA SER A 128 -23.81 -16.21 10.92
C SER A 128 -23.13 -15.17 11.82
N SER A 129 -21.93 -14.72 11.45
CA SER A 129 -21.25 -13.59 12.07
C SER A 129 -22.03 -12.31 11.78
N LYS A 130 -22.28 -11.45 12.78
CA LYS A 130 -22.89 -10.11 12.60
C LYS A 130 -22.07 -9.14 11.71
N ILE A 131 -20.97 -9.63 11.14
CA ILE A 131 -20.10 -9.00 10.14
C ILE A 131 -20.56 -9.36 8.70
N GLY A 132 -21.80 -9.81 8.52
CA GLY A 132 -22.38 -9.95 7.17
C GLY A 132 -22.39 -8.62 6.41
N LEU A 133 -22.02 -8.67 5.13
CA LEU A 133 -22.06 -7.52 4.22
C LEU A 133 -23.48 -7.10 3.94
N GLN A 134 -23.91 -6.05 4.63
CA GLN A 134 -25.03 -5.24 4.17
C GLN A 134 -24.49 -4.30 3.08
N PHE A 135 -25.21 -4.20 1.97
CA PHE A 135 -24.89 -3.27 0.88
C PHE A 135 -24.65 -1.84 1.41
N ASP A 136 -25.41 -1.46 2.45
CA ASP A 136 -25.29 -0.18 3.15
C ASP A 136 -23.92 0.03 3.80
N LYS A 137 -23.32 -1.02 4.39
CA LYS A 137 -21.97 -0.94 4.96
C LYS A 137 -20.90 -0.78 3.88
N LEU A 138 -21.05 -1.48 2.74
CA LEU A 138 -20.14 -1.32 1.61
C LEU A 138 -20.20 0.10 1.05
N LEU A 139 -21.40 0.64 0.87
CA LEU A 139 -21.62 2.01 0.42
C LEU A 139 -21.06 3.04 1.42
N GLN A 140 -21.20 2.78 2.72
CA GLN A 140 -20.60 3.60 3.77
C GLN A 140 -19.06 3.61 3.69
N VAL A 141 -18.42 2.46 3.46
CA VAL A 141 -16.97 2.37 3.23
C VAL A 141 -16.57 3.26 2.05
N PHE A 142 -17.27 3.09 0.92
CA PHE A 142 -17.04 3.88 -0.29
C PHE A 142 -17.14 5.37 -0.01
N ALA A 143 -18.17 5.82 0.70
CA ALA A 143 -18.36 7.22 1.05
C ALA A 143 -17.25 7.77 1.96
N ILE A 144 -16.87 7.03 3.00
CA ILE A 144 -15.82 7.44 3.95
C ILE A 144 -14.45 7.57 3.28
N VAL A 145 -14.18 6.79 2.24
CA VAL A 145 -12.91 6.84 1.50
C VAL A 145 -12.96 7.86 0.37
N LEU A 146 -13.97 7.80 -0.49
CA LEU A 146 -14.06 8.61 -1.72
C LEU A 146 -14.27 10.10 -1.41
N ILE A 147 -15.19 10.43 -0.49
CA ILE A 147 -15.57 11.82 -0.24
C ILE A 147 -14.37 12.65 0.26
N PRO A 148 -13.61 12.21 1.30
CA PRO A 148 -12.47 13.00 1.77
C PRO A 148 -11.35 13.13 0.73
N VAL A 149 -11.08 12.10 -0.08
CA VAL A 149 -10.09 12.20 -1.17
C VAL A 149 -10.51 13.26 -2.19
N LEU A 150 -11.76 13.23 -2.65
CA LEU A 150 -12.26 14.21 -3.63
C LEU A 150 -12.20 15.63 -3.07
N ILE A 151 -12.56 15.83 -1.80
CA ILE A 151 -12.42 17.12 -1.11
C ILE A 151 -10.95 17.55 -1.05
N GLY A 152 -10.03 16.64 -0.69
CA GLY A 152 -8.59 16.90 -0.65
C GLY A 152 -8.04 17.34 -2.01
N MET A 153 -8.40 16.63 -3.08
CA MET A 153 -8.02 16.99 -4.45
C MET A 153 -8.59 18.35 -4.88
N PHE A 154 -9.83 18.63 -4.50
CA PHE A 154 -10.47 19.93 -4.77
C PHE A 154 -9.76 21.07 -4.05
N VAL A 155 -9.44 20.89 -2.75
CA VAL A 155 -8.68 21.86 -1.96
C VAL A 155 -7.28 22.06 -2.55
N ARG A 156 -6.58 20.99 -2.92
CA ARG A 156 -5.27 21.04 -3.58
C ARG A 156 -5.33 21.86 -4.88
N ARG A 157 -6.36 21.65 -5.70
CA ARG A 157 -6.56 22.40 -6.95
C ARG A 157 -6.81 23.88 -6.72
N ARG A 158 -7.51 24.24 -5.64
CA ARG A 158 -7.90 25.63 -5.36
C ARG A 158 -6.86 26.40 -4.54
N SER A 159 -6.11 25.73 -3.66
CA SER A 159 -5.04 26.33 -2.86
C SER A 159 -3.85 25.36 -2.72
N PRO A 160 -2.93 25.35 -3.72
CA PRO A 160 -1.72 24.53 -3.67
C PRO A 160 -0.82 24.87 -2.48
N GLU A 161 -0.75 26.14 -2.09
CA GLU A 161 0.05 26.59 -0.94
C GLU A 161 -0.44 25.99 0.38
N PHE A 162 -1.76 25.98 0.60
CA PHE A 162 -2.35 25.35 1.79
C PHE A 162 -2.05 23.85 1.80
N ALA A 163 -2.25 23.17 0.68
CA ALA A 163 -1.98 21.74 0.60
C ALA A 163 -0.50 21.40 0.86
N ASN A 164 0.44 22.18 0.32
CA ASN A 164 1.86 22.03 0.61
C ASN A 164 2.19 22.26 2.10
N ARG A 165 1.54 23.25 2.74
CA ARG A 165 1.70 23.51 4.19
C ARG A 165 1.12 22.39 5.05
N MET A 166 0.03 21.75 4.62
CA MET A 166 -0.66 20.69 5.34
C MET A 166 -0.08 19.30 5.14
N ASP A 167 0.78 19.08 4.14
CA ASP A 167 1.41 17.78 3.88
C ASP A 167 2.09 17.18 5.13
N ARG A 168 2.99 17.94 5.78
CA ARG A 168 3.68 17.48 7.00
C ARG A 168 2.76 17.29 8.20
N PRO A 169 1.90 18.26 8.58
CA PRO A 169 0.95 18.07 9.68
C PRO A 169 0.04 16.87 9.49
N VAL A 170 -0.58 16.71 8.33
CA VAL A 170 -1.54 15.62 8.07
C VAL A 170 -0.85 14.28 8.07
N ARG A 171 0.35 14.18 7.47
CA ARG A 171 1.15 12.96 7.52
C ARG A 171 1.57 12.59 8.95
N THR A 172 1.97 13.58 9.75
CA THR A 172 2.36 13.35 11.15
C THR A 172 1.17 12.94 12.00
N ALA A 173 0.03 13.63 11.86
CA ALA A 173 -1.22 13.28 12.54
C ALA A 173 -1.69 11.87 12.16
N SER A 174 -1.60 11.50 10.88
CA SER A 174 -1.92 10.15 10.39
C SER A 174 -1.02 9.09 11.02
N ALA A 175 0.30 9.35 11.11
CA ALA A 175 1.26 8.44 11.70
C ALA A 175 1.08 8.29 13.22
N VAL A 176 0.85 9.40 13.95
CA VAL A 176 0.57 9.39 15.39
C VAL A 176 -0.75 8.66 15.67
N MET A 177 -1.79 8.96 14.90
CA MET A 177 -3.08 8.30 15.07
C MET A 177 -2.98 6.80 14.78
N LEU A 178 -2.26 6.41 13.72
CA LEU A 178 -1.97 5.00 13.46
C LEU A 178 -1.23 4.36 14.63
N LEU A 179 -0.18 5.01 15.15
CA LEU A 179 0.59 4.49 16.28
C LEU A 179 -0.31 4.26 17.50
N LEU A 180 -1.15 5.24 17.86
CA LEU A 180 -2.09 5.12 18.97
C LEU A 180 -3.07 3.97 18.77
N VAL A 181 -3.59 3.83 17.55
CA VAL A 181 -4.55 2.79 17.18
C VAL A 181 -3.90 1.40 17.20
N VAL A 182 -2.68 1.26 16.67
CA VAL A 182 -1.90 0.01 16.69
C VAL A 182 -1.52 -0.36 18.12
N VAL A 183 -1.01 0.59 18.91
CA VAL A 183 -0.67 0.34 20.33
C VAL A 183 -1.92 -0.03 21.12
N GLY A 184 -3.05 0.64 20.88
CA GLY A 184 -4.34 0.29 21.48
C GLY A 184 -4.78 -1.13 21.13
N ALA A 185 -4.75 -1.48 19.84
CA ALA A 185 -5.08 -2.84 19.38
C ALA A 185 -4.14 -3.90 19.96
N MET A 186 -2.82 -3.63 19.99
CA MET A 186 -1.83 -4.51 20.59
C MET A 186 -2.03 -4.66 22.09
N TYR A 187 -2.42 -3.61 22.80
CA TYR A 187 -2.74 -3.69 24.23
C TYR A 187 -3.96 -4.58 24.48
N THR A 188 -5.00 -4.46 23.66
CA THR A 188 -6.21 -5.30 23.71
C THR A 188 -5.89 -6.77 23.39
N GLU A 189 -5.02 -7.03 22.42
CA GLU A 189 -4.70 -8.38 21.92
C GLU A 189 -3.36 -8.93 22.43
N LYS A 190 -2.81 -8.36 23.52
CA LYS A 190 -1.41 -8.61 23.98
C LYS A 190 -1.08 -10.09 24.19
N GLU A 191 -2.07 -10.89 24.58
CA GLU A 191 -1.92 -12.32 24.85
C GLU A 191 -1.82 -13.16 23.57
N ASN A 192 -2.30 -12.62 22.44
CA ASN A 192 -2.29 -13.27 21.14
C ASN A 192 -1.16 -12.78 20.20
N ILE A 193 -0.40 -11.73 20.59
CA ILE A 193 0.62 -11.11 19.73
C ILE A 193 1.68 -12.11 19.27
N SER A 194 2.18 -12.98 20.15
CA SER A 194 3.20 -13.98 19.80
C SER A 194 2.66 -14.99 18.79
N THR A 195 1.41 -15.44 18.98
CA THR A 195 0.70 -16.35 18.07
C THR A 195 0.48 -15.69 16.72
N TYR A 196 -0.03 -14.45 16.68
CA TYR A 196 -0.22 -13.74 15.42
C TYR A 196 1.09 -13.43 14.70
N LEU A 197 2.17 -13.14 15.43
CA LEU A 197 3.47 -12.92 14.80
C LEU A 197 4.03 -14.22 14.22
N ALA A 198 3.79 -15.37 14.87
CA ALA A 198 4.15 -16.68 14.34
C ALA A 198 3.32 -17.06 13.11
N GLU A 199 2.01 -16.82 13.13
CA GLU A 199 1.08 -17.15 12.03
C GLU A 199 1.24 -16.21 10.83
N VAL A 200 1.33 -14.89 11.09
CA VAL A 200 1.28 -13.87 10.04
C VAL A 200 2.66 -13.40 9.62
N GLY A 201 3.66 -13.45 10.51
CA GLY A 201 5.00 -12.91 10.24
C GLY A 201 5.68 -13.59 9.06
N LEU A 202 5.65 -14.92 9.00
CA LEU A 202 6.25 -15.67 7.90
C LEU A 202 5.54 -15.35 6.57
N ILE A 203 4.22 -15.34 6.56
CA ILE A 203 3.42 -15.09 5.36
C ILE A 203 3.57 -13.65 4.90
N ALA A 204 3.60 -12.68 5.82
CA ALA A 204 3.86 -11.28 5.53
C ALA A 204 5.24 -11.10 4.90
N ALA A 205 6.26 -11.78 5.41
CA ALA A 205 7.60 -11.75 4.82
C ALA A 205 7.65 -12.40 3.43
N VAL A 206 7.03 -13.57 3.25
CA VAL A 206 6.92 -14.26 1.95
C VAL A 206 6.15 -13.41 0.95
N PHE A 207 5.01 -12.85 1.34
CA PHE A 207 4.22 -11.94 0.51
C PHE A 207 5.04 -10.71 0.12
N CYS A 208 5.75 -10.08 1.05
CA CYS A 208 6.62 -8.93 0.76
C CYS A 208 7.68 -9.26 -0.29
N LEU A 209 8.36 -10.39 -0.12
CA LEU A 209 9.37 -10.87 -1.07
C LEU A 209 8.76 -11.14 -2.45
N ILE A 210 7.59 -11.77 -2.51
CA ILE A 210 6.88 -12.01 -3.77
C ILE A 210 6.45 -10.69 -4.40
N SER A 211 5.89 -9.75 -3.64
CA SER A 211 5.42 -8.45 -4.15
C SER A 211 6.57 -7.63 -4.73
N LEU A 212 7.68 -7.51 -4.02
CA LEU A 212 8.91 -6.86 -4.52
C LEU A 212 9.45 -7.56 -5.77
N SER A 213 9.49 -8.89 -5.76
CA SER A 213 10.03 -9.69 -6.85
C SER A 213 9.15 -9.64 -8.10
N VAL A 214 7.84 -9.79 -7.98
CA VAL A 214 6.88 -9.66 -9.08
C VAL A 214 6.94 -8.25 -9.63
N GLY A 215 6.92 -7.24 -8.75
CA GLY A 215 6.97 -5.84 -9.15
C GLY A 215 8.26 -5.43 -9.86
N TYR A 216 9.36 -6.16 -9.68
CA TYR A 216 10.61 -5.91 -10.42
C TYR A 216 10.80 -6.82 -11.63
N VAL A 217 10.61 -8.13 -11.47
CA VAL A 217 10.93 -9.13 -12.49
C VAL A 217 9.95 -9.06 -13.65
N VAL A 218 8.64 -8.89 -13.38
CA VAL A 218 7.63 -8.85 -14.46
C VAL A 218 7.85 -7.63 -15.36
N PRO A 219 7.99 -6.39 -14.83
CA PRO A 219 8.32 -5.24 -15.68
C PRO A 219 9.63 -5.40 -16.44
N ARG A 220 10.68 -5.96 -15.80
CA ARG A 220 11.97 -6.17 -16.45
C ARG A 220 11.88 -7.14 -17.63
N ARG A 221 11.15 -8.25 -17.47
CA ARG A 221 10.95 -9.24 -18.54
C ARG A 221 10.07 -8.72 -19.68
N LEU A 222 9.15 -7.82 -19.37
CA LEU A 222 8.32 -7.14 -20.37
C LEU A 222 9.03 -5.95 -21.04
N GLY A 223 10.32 -5.76 -20.77
CA GLY A 223 11.17 -4.81 -21.48
C GLY A 223 11.17 -3.39 -20.92
N LEU A 224 10.79 -3.19 -19.65
CA LEU A 224 11.04 -1.91 -18.98
C LEU A 224 12.53 -1.76 -18.64
N THR A 225 12.96 -0.51 -18.51
CA THR A 225 14.30 -0.14 -18.03
C THR A 225 14.48 -0.54 -16.57
N GLU A 226 15.73 -0.60 -16.12
CA GLU A 226 16.05 -1.09 -14.77
C GLU A 226 15.52 -0.16 -13.68
N ASP A 227 15.67 1.15 -13.85
CA ASP A 227 15.11 2.18 -12.97
C ASP A 227 13.58 2.12 -12.88
N GLN A 228 12.88 1.88 -14.00
CA GLN A 228 11.43 1.68 -14.02
C GLN A 228 11.04 0.39 -13.28
N ALA A 229 11.76 -0.71 -13.51
CA ALA A 229 11.51 -1.97 -12.80
C ALA A 229 11.77 -1.85 -11.29
N VAL A 230 12.81 -1.11 -10.87
CA VAL A 230 13.07 -0.80 -9.46
C VAL A 230 11.92 0.01 -8.87
N ALA A 231 11.45 1.05 -9.58
CA ALA A 231 10.31 1.86 -9.17
C ALA A 231 9.03 1.02 -9.02
N CYS A 232 8.72 0.16 -9.99
CA CYS A 232 7.58 -0.76 -9.90
C CYS A 232 7.73 -1.74 -8.73
N GLY A 233 8.93 -2.29 -8.51
CA GLY A 233 9.22 -3.20 -7.41
C GLY A 233 8.87 -2.57 -6.05
N PHE A 234 9.33 -1.36 -5.78
CA PHE A 234 9.04 -0.68 -4.52
C PHE A 234 7.59 -0.21 -4.39
N GLU A 235 6.97 0.28 -5.46
CA GLU A 235 5.54 0.64 -5.43
C GLU A 235 4.65 -0.57 -5.08
N ILE A 236 4.95 -1.71 -5.70
CA ILE A 236 4.18 -2.96 -5.53
C ILE A 236 4.51 -3.63 -4.21
N GLY A 237 5.76 -3.59 -3.77
CA GLY A 237 6.23 -4.24 -2.55
C GLY A 237 6.03 -3.45 -1.26
N ILE A 238 5.89 -2.12 -1.31
CA ILE A 238 5.71 -1.28 -0.11
C ILE A 238 4.28 -0.77 -0.07
N HIS A 239 3.42 -1.57 0.57
CA HIS A 239 2.00 -1.28 0.75
C HIS A 239 1.73 -0.19 1.79
N ASN A 240 0.61 0.51 1.63
CA ASN A 240 0.11 1.50 2.58
C ASN A 240 -0.59 0.81 3.77
N SER A 241 0.22 0.30 4.69
CA SER A 241 -0.25 -0.38 5.91
C SER A 241 -1.14 0.53 6.77
N THR A 242 -0.88 1.84 6.78
CA THR A 242 -1.70 2.85 7.49
C THR A 242 -3.15 2.83 7.03
N LEU A 243 -3.36 2.83 5.71
CA LEU A 243 -4.69 2.78 5.11
C LEU A 243 -5.40 1.46 5.41
N ALA A 244 -4.68 0.33 5.30
CA ALA A 244 -5.26 -0.98 5.56
C ALA A 244 -5.67 -1.17 7.03
N ILE A 245 -4.85 -0.70 7.98
CA ILE A 245 -5.16 -0.70 9.43
C ILE A 245 -6.38 0.18 9.72
N ALA A 246 -6.40 1.40 9.15
CA ALA A 246 -7.51 2.31 9.33
C ALA A 246 -8.81 1.70 8.79
N MET A 247 -8.80 1.09 7.59
CA MET A 247 -9.95 0.36 7.05
C MET A 247 -10.48 -0.71 8.00
N ALA A 248 -9.60 -1.59 8.50
CA ALA A 248 -9.97 -2.68 9.41
C ALA A 248 -10.61 -2.17 10.71
N LEU A 249 -10.04 -1.12 11.30
CA LEU A 249 -10.46 -0.64 12.61
C LEU A 249 -11.61 0.35 12.56
N THR A 250 -11.64 1.24 11.58
CA THR A 250 -12.61 2.34 11.55
C THR A 250 -13.85 2.02 10.77
N VAL A 251 -13.74 1.17 9.74
CA VAL A 251 -14.85 0.87 8.85
C VAL A 251 -15.43 -0.50 9.14
N ILE A 252 -14.57 -1.51 9.21
CA ILE A 252 -15.03 -2.87 9.52
C ILE A 252 -15.26 -3.03 11.03
N GLY A 253 -14.48 -2.34 11.85
CA GLY A 253 -14.62 -2.39 13.30
C GLY A 253 -14.04 -3.66 13.92
N ASN A 254 -13.01 -4.26 13.31
CA ASN A 254 -12.38 -5.48 13.80
C ASN A 254 -10.86 -5.31 13.94
N ALA A 255 -10.36 -5.43 15.17
CA ALA A 255 -8.94 -5.24 15.46
C ALA A 255 -8.05 -6.37 14.94
N GLN A 256 -8.53 -7.62 14.94
CA GLN A 256 -7.78 -8.76 14.43
C GLN A 256 -7.48 -8.61 12.93
N MET A 257 -8.43 -8.06 12.16
CA MET A 257 -8.21 -7.77 10.73
C MET A 257 -7.09 -6.72 10.48
N SER A 258 -6.69 -5.92 11.47
CA SER A 258 -5.59 -4.96 11.31
C SER A 258 -4.20 -5.58 11.50
N VAL A 259 -4.13 -6.75 12.14
CA VAL A 259 -2.87 -7.39 12.54
C VAL A 259 -1.95 -7.69 11.36
N PRO A 260 -2.42 -8.24 10.22
CA PRO A 260 -1.54 -8.46 9.07
C PRO A 260 -0.87 -7.20 8.55
N SER A 261 -1.61 -6.09 8.53
CA SER A 261 -1.08 -4.80 8.07
C SER A 261 -0.07 -4.23 9.06
N ALA A 262 -0.29 -4.40 10.37
CA ALA A 262 0.67 -3.97 11.39
C ALA A 262 1.97 -4.76 11.31
N VAL A 263 1.89 -6.09 11.20
CA VAL A 263 3.06 -6.97 11.06
C VAL A 263 3.81 -6.67 9.76
N TYR A 264 3.10 -6.57 8.64
CA TYR A 264 3.69 -6.22 7.35
C TYR A 264 4.38 -4.86 7.37
N GLY A 265 3.73 -3.85 7.96
CA GLY A 265 4.27 -2.49 8.03
C GLY A 265 5.63 -2.41 8.73
N VAL A 266 5.91 -3.30 9.69
CA VAL A 266 7.23 -3.40 10.34
C VAL A 266 8.21 -4.20 9.48
N LEU A 267 7.79 -5.35 8.96
CA LEU A 267 8.66 -6.27 8.22
C LEU A 267 9.08 -5.74 6.84
N MET A 268 8.22 -4.98 6.16
CA MET A 268 8.46 -4.57 4.77
C MET A 268 9.69 -3.69 4.61
N PHE A 269 10.04 -2.86 5.60
CA PHE A 269 11.16 -1.93 5.50
C PHE A 269 12.53 -2.62 5.43
N PRO A 270 12.92 -3.49 6.39
CA PRO A 270 14.18 -4.21 6.29
C PRO A 270 14.24 -5.11 5.05
N ILE A 271 13.12 -5.78 4.70
CA ILE A 271 13.05 -6.64 3.50
C ILE A 271 13.26 -5.81 2.22
N ALA A 272 12.59 -4.67 2.09
CA ALA A 272 12.74 -3.77 0.95
C ALA A 272 14.16 -3.20 0.86
N ALA A 273 14.81 -2.92 1.99
CA ALA A 273 16.20 -2.44 2.01
C ALA A 273 17.16 -3.52 1.49
N VAL A 274 17.01 -4.78 1.95
CA VAL A 274 17.79 -5.92 1.46
C VAL A 274 17.55 -6.15 -0.03
N PHE A 275 16.29 -6.16 -0.46
CA PHE A 275 15.92 -6.27 -1.86
C PHE A 275 16.59 -5.19 -2.72
N GLY A 276 16.52 -3.93 -2.28
CA GLY A 276 17.15 -2.80 -2.97
C GLY A 276 18.66 -2.96 -3.11
N MET A 277 19.35 -3.44 -2.07
CA MET A 277 20.79 -3.73 -2.13
C MET A 277 21.12 -4.83 -3.15
N VAL A 278 20.33 -5.89 -3.19
CA VAL A 278 20.51 -7.01 -4.14
C VAL A 278 20.31 -6.55 -5.58
N VAL A 279 19.24 -5.80 -5.85
CA VAL A 279 18.95 -5.30 -7.20
C VAL A 279 20.00 -4.29 -7.66
N ARG A 280 20.42 -3.38 -6.78
CA ARG A 280 21.46 -2.39 -7.10
C ARG A 280 22.81 -3.03 -7.43
N ASN A 281 23.22 -4.07 -6.69
CA ASN A 281 24.50 -4.73 -6.94
C ASN A 281 24.54 -5.46 -8.29
N ARG A 282 23.38 -5.89 -8.82
CA ARG A 282 23.29 -6.45 -10.19
C ARG A 282 23.54 -5.41 -11.29
N GLY A 283 23.12 -4.16 -11.08
CA GLY A 283 23.36 -3.04 -12.01
C GLY A 283 24.81 -2.54 -12.01
N VAL A 284 25.53 -2.63 -10.88
CA VAL A 284 26.96 -2.28 -10.78
C VAL A 284 27.84 -3.29 -11.54
N LEU A 285 27.50 -4.58 -11.50
CA LEU A 285 28.25 -5.61 -12.22
C LEU A 285 28.11 -5.49 -13.75
N LYS A 286 26.98 -5.01 -14.27
CA LYS A 286 26.80 -4.80 -15.71
C LYS A 286 27.60 -3.63 -16.29
N ASN A 287 27.94 -2.63 -15.48
CA ASN A 287 28.72 -1.46 -15.92
C ASN A 287 30.23 -1.62 -15.71
N ALA A 288 30.68 -2.68 -15.03
CA ALA A 288 32.10 -2.98 -14.84
C ALA A 288 32.74 -3.71 -16.04
N ASP A 289 31.92 -4.32 -16.92
CA ASP A 289 32.37 -5.09 -18.08
C ASP A 289 32.40 -4.30 -19.40
N GLN A 290 32.14 -2.99 -19.39
CA GLN A 290 32.39 -2.14 -20.56
C GLN A 290 33.74 -1.44 -20.41
N PRO A 291 34.80 -1.87 -21.13
CA PRO A 291 36.02 -1.08 -21.18
C PRO A 291 35.67 0.28 -21.76
N ARG A 292 35.91 1.34 -20.96
CA ARG A 292 35.84 2.72 -21.43
C ARG A 292 36.81 2.83 -22.61
N SER A 293 36.29 2.98 -23.82
CA SER A 293 37.10 3.38 -24.97
C SER A 293 37.62 4.79 -24.70
N VAL A 294 38.81 4.84 -24.10
CA VAL A 294 39.60 6.05 -23.90
C VAL A 294 39.82 6.68 -25.28
N GLY A 295 39.46 7.95 -25.39
CA GLY A 295 39.47 8.68 -26.64
C GLY A 295 40.85 8.70 -27.28
N GLN A 296 40.86 8.58 -28.61
CA GLN A 296 41.93 9.14 -29.41
C GLN A 296 41.51 10.55 -29.80
N ARG A 297 42.02 11.52 -29.04
CA ARG A 297 42.27 12.86 -29.54
C ARG A 297 43.75 12.94 -29.94
N THR A 298 43.95 13.51 -31.14
CA THR A 298 45.08 14.36 -31.58
C THR A 298 46.41 13.72 -31.94
N PRO A 299 47.22 14.36 -32.81
CA PRO A 299 47.08 15.72 -33.38
C PRO A 299 46.44 15.78 -34.77
#